data_AF-W0J3N0-F1
#
_entry.id   AF-W0J3N0-F1
#
_cell.length_a   1.000
_cell.length_b   1.000
_cell.length_c   1.000
_cell.angle_alpha   90.00
_cell.angle_beta   90.00
_cell.angle_gamma   90.00
#
_symmetry.space_group_name_H-M   'P 1'
#
loop_
_entity.id
_entity.type
_entity.pdbx_description
1 polymer ?
#
loop_
_entity_poly.entity_id
_entity_poly.type
_entity_poly.pdbx_seq_one_letter_code
_entity_poly.pdbx_strand_id
1 'polypeptide(L)'
;MKTKLLTRKVLSSHGHYVANAETGAVLLSYAPLPIKRFGFSQADISTKPIDILCVGYWLFDGKYEPPVVLPEKPLFIPLKREFFEAFKRGEKRNEYRIYGPCWNERTCRISRAVVLSLGYGKQHRLKGRITSFGVNTAPHNIPGWRECYGINAHHPAAVIGIALDK
;
A
#
# COMPACT_ATOMS: atom_id res chain seq x y z
N MET A 1 -45.70 4.18 -42.62
CA MET A 1 -45.08 5.46 -42.21
C MET A 1 -43.63 5.19 -41.81
N LYS A 2 -42.64 5.81 -42.47
CA LYS A 2 -41.20 5.60 -42.19
C LYS A 2 -40.68 6.85 -41.46
N THR A 3 -40.34 6.72 -40.18
CA THR A 3 -39.74 7.80 -39.37
C THR A 3 -38.24 7.87 -39.65
N LYS A 4 -37.77 8.98 -40.24
CA LYS A 4 -36.35 9.25 -40.47
C LYS A 4 -35.67 9.58 -39.13
N LEU A 5 -34.63 8.83 -38.74
CA LEU A 5 -33.72 9.22 -37.67
C LEU A 5 -32.88 10.42 -38.12
N LEU A 6 -33.03 11.55 -37.44
CA LEU A 6 -32.16 12.72 -37.56
C LEU A 6 -30.98 12.56 -36.58
N THR A 7 -29.86 12.05 -37.07
CA THR A 7 -28.58 12.05 -36.35
C THR A 7 -27.92 13.42 -36.48
N ARG A 8 -27.95 14.23 -35.42
CA ARG A 8 -27.11 15.43 -35.30
C ARG A 8 -25.67 15.00 -34.98
N LYS A 9 -24.77 15.12 -35.95
CA LYS A 9 -23.32 15.12 -35.70
C LYS A 9 -22.94 16.46 -35.08
N VAL A 10 -22.51 16.46 -33.82
CA VAL A 10 -21.80 17.59 -33.22
C VAL A 10 -20.32 17.24 -33.26
N LEU A 11 -19.55 17.94 -34.07
CA LEU A 11 -18.09 17.81 -34.14
C LEU A 11 -17.48 18.82 -33.17
N SER A 12 -16.95 18.31 -32.05
CA SER A 12 -16.05 19.05 -31.15
C SER A 12 -14.65 18.46 -31.29
N SER A 13 -13.62 19.30 -31.17
CA SER A 13 -12.20 18.95 -31.34
C SER A 13 -11.62 18.00 -30.28
N HIS A 14 -12.45 17.49 -29.34
CA HIS A 14 -12.01 16.69 -28.19
C HIS A 14 -12.72 15.33 -28.05
N GLY A 15 -13.07 14.70 -29.17
CA GLY A 15 -13.52 13.31 -29.20
C GLY A 15 -14.96 13.13 -29.68
N HIS A 16 -15.22 11.94 -30.23
CA HIS A 16 -16.53 11.55 -30.73
C HIS A 16 -17.35 10.95 -29.59
N TYR A 17 -18.52 11.51 -29.35
CA TYR A 17 -19.51 10.95 -28.42
C TYR A 17 -20.67 10.37 -29.22
N VAL A 18 -21.09 9.15 -28.87
CA VAL A 18 -22.35 8.56 -29.32
C VAL A 18 -23.17 8.31 -28.06
N ALA A 19 -24.15 9.17 -27.82
CA ALA A 19 -25.11 8.99 -26.74
C ALA A 19 -26.33 8.23 -27.28
N ASN A 20 -26.74 7.17 -26.58
CA ASN A 20 -28.02 6.51 -26.84
C ASN A 20 -29.12 7.21 -26.01
N ALA A 21 -30.07 7.85 -26.69
CA ALA A 21 -31.10 8.67 -26.07
C ALA A 21 -32.10 7.89 -25.20
N GLU A 22 -32.18 6.56 -25.34
CA GLU A 22 -33.16 5.74 -24.60
C GLU A 22 -32.61 5.14 -23.30
N THR A 23 -31.27 5.02 -23.16
CA THR A 23 -30.63 4.33 -22.03
C THR A 23 -29.70 5.21 -21.20
N GLY A 24 -29.37 6.42 -21.68
CA GLY A 24 -28.41 7.31 -20.99
C GLY A 24 -26.97 6.79 -20.96
N ALA A 25 -26.69 5.65 -21.60
CA ALA A 25 -25.34 5.08 -21.65
C ALA A 25 -24.44 5.90 -22.59
N VAL A 26 -23.32 6.37 -22.06
CA VAL A 26 -22.25 7.04 -22.82
C VAL A 26 -21.07 6.08 -22.93
N LEU A 27 -20.85 5.53 -24.13
CA LEU A 27 -19.66 4.74 -24.43
C LEU A 27 -18.49 5.67 -24.75
N LEU A 28 -17.55 5.79 -23.82
CA LEU A 28 -16.25 6.43 -24.06
C LEU A 28 -15.32 5.44 -24.75
N SER A 29 -15.30 5.46 -26.08
CA SER A 29 -14.21 4.84 -26.83
C SER A 29 -13.01 5.80 -26.83
N TYR A 30 -12.06 5.58 -25.93
CA TYR A 30 -10.76 6.23 -26.01
C TYR A 30 -10.02 5.65 -27.22
N ALA A 31 -9.86 6.43 -28.28
CA ALA A 31 -8.88 6.11 -29.31
C ALA A 31 -7.48 6.20 -28.68
N PRO A 32 -6.62 5.18 -28.83
CA PRO A 32 -5.25 5.26 -28.33
C PRO A 32 -4.53 6.40 -29.05
N LEU A 33 -4.02 7.36 -28.29
CA LEU A 33 -3.16 8.41 -28.82
C LEU A 33 -1.90 7.77 -29.43
N PRO A 34 -1.39 8.28 -30.57
CA PRO A 34 -0.15 7.78 -31.15
C PRO A 34 1.01 8.09 -30.19
N ILE A 35 1.56 7.02 -29.61
CA ILE A 35 2.80 7.07 -28.83
C ILE A 35 3.91 7.53 -29.78
N LYS A 36 4.38 8.78 -29.62
CA LYS A 36 5.63 9.22 -30.23
C LYS A 36 6.76 8.40 -29.60
N ARG A 37 7.36 7.54 -30.42
CA ARG A 37 8.53 6.70 -30.10
C ARG A 37 9.67 7.58 -29.56
N PHE A 38 9.87 7.57 -28.25
CA PHE A 38 11.19 7.79 -27.66
C PHE A 38 11.77 6.42 -27.36
N GLY A 39 12.89 6.10 -28.01
CA GLY A 39 13.57 4.83 -27.86
C GLY A 39 14.09 4.66 -26.44
N PHE A 40 13.53 3.69 -25.74
CA PHE A 40 14.15 3.08 -24.58
C PHE A 40 14.18 1.57 -24.78
N SER A 41 15.40 1.04 -24.67
CA SER A 41 15.76 -0.35 -24.80
C SER A 41 15.03 -1.21 -23.77
N GLN A 42 14.58 -2.37 -24.24
CA GLN A 42 13.61 -3.25 -23.60
C GLN A 42 14.35 -4.36 -22.86
N ALA A 43 14.50 -4.22 -21.53
CA ALA A 43 14.84 -5.33 -20.65
C ALA A 43 14.29 -5.07 -19.23
N ASP A 44 13.35 -5.93 -18.85
CA ASP A 44 12.92 -6.26 -17.49
C ASP A 44 12.21 -5.19 -16.64
N ILE A 45 11.05 -4.74 -17.13
CA ILE A 45 9.92 -4.40 -16.24
C ILE A 45 9.01 -5.61 -16.20
N SER A 46 9.14 -6.43 -15.16
CA SER A 46 8.21 -7.51 -14.83
C SER A 46 6.83 -6.91 -14.58
N THR A 47 6.02 -6.89 -15.63
CA THR A 47 4.59 -6.60 -15.61
C THR A 47 3.87 -7.71 -14.86
N LYS A 48 3.85 -7.63 -13.53
CA LYS A 48 2.72 -8.23 -12.81
C LYS A 48 1.51 -7.31 -13.05
N PRO A 49 0.36 -7.86 -13.45
CA PRO A 49 -0.86 -7.05 -13.52
C PRO A 49 -1.05 -6.47 -12.13
N ILE A 50 -1.10 -5.14 -12.06
CA ILE A 50 -1.83 -4.51 -10.97
C ILE A 50 -3.23 -5.08 -11.14
N ASP A 51 -3.64 -5.93 -10.20
CA ASP A 51 -5.04 -6.26 -10.01
C ASP A 51 -5.74 -4.94 -9.72
N ILE A 52 -6.12 -4.24 -10.80
CA ILE A 52 -7.14 -3.22 -10.78
C ILE A 52 -8.39 -4.02 -10.43
N LEU A 53 -8.61 -4.14 -9.12
CA LEU A 53 -9.91 -4.44 -8.54
C LEU A 53 -10.92 -3.67 -9.39
N CYS A 54 -11.84 -4.41 -10.02
CA CYS A 54 -13.02 -3.83 -10.63
C CYS A 54 -13.69 -2.94 -9.57
N VAL A 55 -13.38 -1.64 -9.59
CA VAL A 55 -14.17 -0.62 -8.94
C VAL A 55 -15.41 -0.55 -9.81
N GLY A 56 -16.39 -1.39 -9.51
CA GLY A 56 -17.74 -1.23 -10.05
C GLY A 56 -18.20 0.15 -9.63
N TYR A 57 -18.22 1.09 -10.56
CA TYR A 57 -18.80 2.40 -10.36
C TYR A 57 -20.31 2.22 -10.32
N TRP A 58 -20.85 2.05 -9.10
CA TRP A 58 -22.27 2.21 -8.89
C TRP A 58 -22.57 3.71 -9.00
N LEU A 59 -23.07 4.13 -10.16
CA LEU A 59 -23.71 5.43 -10.34
C LEU A 59 -25.06 5.41 -9.61
N PHE A 60 -25.06 5.60 -8.29
CA PHE A 60 -26.26 6.04 -7.57
C PHE A 60 -26.38 7.56 -7.77
N ASP A 61 -27.49 8.01 -8.36
CA ASP A 61 -27.90 9.42 -8.49
C ASP A 61 -26.98 10.39 -9.26
N GLY A 62 -26.05 9.90 -10.08
CA GLY A 62 -25.21 10.77 -10.93
C GLY A 62 -24.23 11.67 -10.16
N LYS A 63 -23.95 11.34 -8.89
CA LYS A 63 -22.95 12.03 -8.07
C LYS A 63 -21.66 11.21 -8.05
N TYR A 64 -20.55 11.85 -8.41
CA TYR A 64 -19.22 11.26 -8.23
C TYR A 64 -18.84 11.35 -6.75
N GLU A 65 -19.06 10.27 -6.01
CA GLU A 65 -18.45 10.12 -4.69
C GLU A 65 -17.05 9.51 -4.88
N PRO A 66 -15.98 10.20 -4.43
CA PRO A 66 -14.65 9.63 -4.52
C PRO A 66 -14.58 8.36 -3.65
N PRO A 67 -13.82 7.33 -4.08
CA PRO A 67 -13.68 6.11 -3.29
C PRO A 67 -13.13 6.44 -1.91
N VAL A 68 -13.82 5.96 -0.87
CA VAL A 68 -13.36 6.10 0.51
C VAL A 68 -12.11 5.24 0.69
N VAL A 69 -10.94 5.88 0.78
CA VAL A 69 -9.69 5.18 1.09
C VAL A 69 -9.74 4.77 2.56
N LEU A 70 -10.08 3.50 2.82
CA LEU A 70 -10.08 2.97 4.18
C LEU A 70 -8.66 3.03 4.75
N PRO A 71 -8.48 3.54 5.97
CA PRO A 71 -7.17 3.59 6.59
C PRO A 71 -6.61 2.18 6.76
N GLU A 72 -5.35 1.99 6.35
CA GLU A 72 -4.67 0.69 6.49
C GLU A 72 -4.65 0.26 7.96
N LYS A 73 -4.91 -1.03 8.21
CA LYS A 73 -4.84 -1.61 9.55
C LYS A 73 -3.44 -1.44 10.15
N PRO A 74 -3.32 -0.92 11.38
CA PRO A 74 -2.03 -0.78 12.05
C PRO A 74 -1.26 -2.10 12.11
N LEU A 75 0.05 -2.04 11.91
CA LEU A 75 0.94 -3.18 12.05
C LEU A 75 1.00 -3.59 13.53
N PHE A 76 0.71 -4.85 13.84
CA PHE A 76 0.72 -5.34 15.21
C PHE A 76 2.04 -6.06 15.51
N ILE A 77 2.78 -5.60 16.52
CA ILE A 77 4.09 -6.15 16.89
C ILE A 77 4.08 -6.57 18.36
N PRO A 78 4.07 -7.89 18.66
CA PRO A 78 4.17 -8.38 20.02
C PRO A 78 5.62 -8.36 20.51
N LEU A 79 5.89 -7.71 21.64
CA LEU A 79 7.23 -7.55 22.22
C LEU A 79 7.37 -8.33 23.53
N LYS A 80 8.60 -8.77 23.83
CA LYS A 80 8.98 -9.19 25.18
C LYS A 80 8.97 -7.98 26.12
N ARG A 81 8.88 -8.24 27.44
CA ARG A 81 8.70 -7.20 28.47
C ARG A 81 9.84 -6.18 28.48
N GLU A 82 11.06 -6.66 28.44
CA GLU A 82 12.27 -5.85 28.46
C GLU A 82 12.30 -4.83 27.30
N PHE A 83 11.92 -5.26 26.09
CA PHE A 83 11.90 -4.38 24.93
C PHE A 83 10.70 -3.43 24.94
N PHE A 84 9.53 -3.92 25.37
CA PHE A 84 8.34 -3.08 25.49
C PHE A 84 8.56 -1.91 26.45
N GLU A 85 9.12 -2.18 27.62
CA GLU A 85 9.43 -1.14 28.61
C GLU A 85 10.54 -0.20 28.11
N ALA A 86 11.54 -0.71 27.37
CA ALA A 86 12.57 0.15 26.75
C ALA A 86 11.98 1.11 25.69
N PHE A 87 10.99 0.68 24.91
CA PHE A 87 10.23 1.56 24.02
C PHE A 87 9.43 2.59 24.80
N LYS A 88 8.72 2.15 25.85
CA LYS A 88 7.91 3.04 26.71
C LYS A 88 8.76 4.14 27.37
N ARG A 89 9.98 3.82 27.79
CA ARG A 89 10.95 4.78 28.35
C ARG A 89 11.67 5.61 27.28
N GLY A 90 11.55 5.26 26.00
CA GLY A 90 12.23 5.96 24.89
C GLY A 90 13.70 5.60 24.70
N GLU A 91 14.19 4.59 25.42
CA GLU A 91 15.57 4.07 25.32
C GLU A 91 15.78 3.27 24.02
N LYS A 92 14.71 2.63 23.53
CA LYS A 92 14.71 1.85 22.30
C LYS A 92 13.84 2.53 21.24
N ARG A 93 14.37 2.60 20.01
CA ARG A 93 13.67 3.17 18.84
C ARG A 93 13.53 2.20 17.67
N ASN A 94 14.34 1.15 17.65
CA ASN A 94 14.38 0.19 16.56
C ASN A 94 13.93 -1.19 17.06
N GLU A 95 13.02 -1.81 16.34
CA GLU A 95 12.63 -3.20 16.50
C GLU A 95 13.32 -4.08 15.45
N TYR A 96 13.78 -5.25 15.87
CA TYR A 96 14.49 -6.19 15.01
C TYR A 96 13.65 -7.44 14.80
N ARG A 97 13.44 -7.83 13.54
CA ARG A 97 12.73 -9.05 13.17
C ARG A 97 13.48 -9.83 12.11
N ILE A 98 13.22 -11.13 12.00
CA ILE A 98 13.69 -11.91 10.84
C ILE A 98 13.06 -11.33 9.57
N TYR A 99 13.89 -10.89 8.64
CA TYR A 99 13.44 -10.42 7.34
C TYR A 99 12.77 -11.55 6.57
N GLY A 100 11.57 -11.29 6.05
CA GLY A 100 10.77 -12.32 5.38
C GLY A 100 9.38 -11.85 4.95
N PRO A 101 8.47 -12.78 4.60
CA PRO A 101 7.16 -12.44 4.04
C PRO A 101 6.28 -11.54 4.93
N CYS A 102 6.44 -11.61 6.25
CA CYS A 102 5.69 -10.78 7.20
C CYS A 102 6.43 -9.49 7.60
N TRP A 103 7.77 -9.48 7.50
CA TRP A 103 8.62 -8.38 7.95
C TRP A 103 9.54 -7.95 6.81
N ASN A 104 8.96 -7.21 5.87
CA ASN A 104 9.65 -6.65 4.70
C ASN A 104 9.20 -5.21 4.46
N GLU A 105 9.79 -4.56 3.46
CA GLU A 105 9.56 -3.16 3.07
C GLU A 105 8.10 -2.90 2.68
N ARG A 106 7.41 -3.90 2.13
CA ARG A 106 6.01 -3.78 1.69
C ARG A 106 5.06 -3.79 2.88
N THR A 107 5.36 -4.58 3.91
CA THR A 107 4.56 -4.62 5.13
C THR A 107 4.93 -3.46 6.05
N CYS A 108 6.22 -3.19 6.23
CA CYS A 108 6.76 -2.20 7.15
C CYS A 108 7.00 -0.85 6.47
N ARG A 109 5.97 -0.33 5.79
CA ARG A 109 6.07 0.94 5.06
C ARG A 109 6.27 2.10 6.02
N ILE A 110 7.12 3.04 5.64
CA ILE A 110 7.29 4.31 6.35
C ILE A 110 5.93 5.00 6.49
N SER A 111 5.68 5.64 7.63
CA SER A 111 4.44 6.30 8.02
C SER A 111 3.24 5.39 8.34
N ARG A 112 3.38 4.07 8.15
CA ARG A 112 2.34 3.11 8.56
C ARG A 112 2.16 3.14 10.08
N ALA A 113 0.91 3.16 10.53
CA ALA A 113 0.58 3.06 11.95
C ALA A 113 1.02 1.70 12.51
N VAL A 114 1.54 1.70 13.74
CA VAL A 114 1.99 0.50 14.43
C VAL A 114 1.42 0.46 15.85
N VAL A 115 1.15 -0.75 16.33
CA VAL A 115 0.75 -1.04 17.70
C VAL A 115 1.75 -2.03 18.28
N LEU A 116 2.52 -1.57 19.26
CA LEU A 116 3.43 -2.41 20.04
C LEU A 116 2.65 -2.97 21.23
N SER A 117 2.73 -4.28 21.45
CA SER A 117 1.97 -4.97 22.50
C SER A 117 2.90 -5.73 23.44
N LEU A 118 2.68 -5.64 24.76
CA LEU A 118 3.39 -6.47 25.72
C LEU A 118 2.87 -7.91 25.63
N GLY A 119 3.59 -8.76 24.91
CA GLY A 119 3.13 -10.09 24.51
C GLY A 119 1.82 -10.05 23.71
N TYR A 120 1.05 -11.14 23.78
CA TYR A 120 -0.23 -11.30 23.08
C TYR A 120 -1.45 -10.79 23.86
N GLY A 121 -1.23 -10.18 25.03
CA GLY A 121 -2.29 -9.62 25.85
C GLY A 121 -2.97 -8.39 25.22
N LYS A 122 -4.13 -7.99 25.77
CA LYS A 122 -4.85 -6.79 25.33
C LYS A 122 -4.56 -5.54 26.17
N GLN A 123 -3.90 -5.68 27.33
CA GLN A 123 -3.88 -4.65 28.36
C GLN A 123 -2.83 -3.55 28.16
N HIS A 124 -1.69 -3.85 27.52
CA HIS A 124 -0.61 -2.87 27.34
C HIS A 124 -0.23 -2.73 25.88
N ARG A 125 -0.63 -1.59 25.29
CA ARG A 125 -0.39 -1.27 23.88
C ARG A 125 0.11 0.15 23.73
N LEU A 126 1.26 0.30 23.07
CA LEU A 126 1.78 1.59 22.65
C LEU A 126 1.42 1.79 21.17
N LYS A 127 1.06 3.01 20.81
CA LYS A 127 0.77 3.41 19.43
C LYS A 127 1.92 4.24 18.89
N GLY A 128 2.15 4.15 17.60
CA GLY A 128 3.19 4.91 16.94
C GLY A 128 3.15 4.76 15.43
N ARG A 129 4.25 5.14 14.80
CA ARG A 129 4.46 5.07 13.36
C ARG A 129 5.83 4.53 13.01
N ILE A 130 5.90 3.82 11.89
CA ILE A 130 7.17 3.41 11.31
C ILE A 130 7.86 4.65 10.73
N THR A 131 9.08 4.94 11.16
CA THR A 131 9.89 6.07 10.68
C THR A 131 10.97 5.66 9.70
N SER A 132 11.45 4.42 9.80
CA SER A 132 12.48 3.90 8.91
C SER A 132 12.37 2.38 8.79
N PHE A 133 12.86 1.86 7.67
CA PHE A 133 13.01 0.43 7.45
C PHE A 133 14.36 0.18 6.79
N GLY A 134 15.06 -0.86 7.23
CA GLY A 134 16.29 -1.31 6.61
C GLY A 134 16.50 -2.80 6.81
N VAL A 135 17.45 -3.36 6.05
CA VAL A 135 17.84 -4.76 6.17
C VAL A 135 19.31 -4.82 6.60
N ASN A 136 19.60 -5.55 7.67
CA ASN A 136 20.95 -5.81 8.13
C ASN A 136 21.33 -7.26 7.83
N THR A 137 22.35 -7.46 6.99
CA THR A 137 22.87 -8.78 6.59
C THR A 137 23.79 -9.42 7.63
N ALA A 138 24.26 -8.65 8.61
CA ALA A 138 25.11 -9.09 9.72
C ALA A 138 24.40 -8.90 11.09
N PRO A 139 23.28 -9.61 11.32
CA PRO A 139 22.42 -9.35 12.48
C PRO A 139 23.03 -9.79 13.83
N HIS A 140 24.06 -10.63 13.79
CA HIS A 140 24.79 -11.11 14.98
C HIS A 140 25.53 -10.01 15.74
N ASN A 141 25.69 -8.82 15.14
CA ASN A 141 26.27 -7.63 15.76
C ASN A 141 25.22 -6.73 16.43
N ILE A 142 23.93 -7.05 16.28
CA ILE A 142 22.84 -6.26 16.85
C ILE A 142 22.56 -6.73 18.30
N PRO A 143 22.53 -5.82 19.28
CA PRO A 143 22.19 -6.19 20.66
C PRO A 143 20.74 -6.67 20.76
N GLY A 144 20.50 -7.79 21.44
CA GLY A 144 19.17 -8.38 21.58
C GLY A 144 18.81 -9.38 20.47
N TRP A 145 19.60 -9.50 19.39
CA TRP A 145 19.31 -10.43 18.29
C TRP A 145 19.50 -11.88 18.72
N ARG A 146 20.64 -12.18 19.38
CA ARG A 146 20.99 -13.54 19.80
C ARG A 146 20.01 -14.05 20.86
N GLU A 147 19.52 -13.17 21.73
CA GLU A 147 18.55 -13.45 22.78
C GLU A 147 17.14 -13.70 22.22
N CYS A 148 16.83 -13.20 21.02
CA CYS A 148 15.54 -13.40 20.36
C CYS A 148 15.53 -14.60 19.42
N TYR A 149 16.60 -14.78 18.63
CA TYR A 149 16.62 -15.71 17.49
C TYR A 149 17.69 -16.80 17.60
N GLY A 150 18.57 -16.73 18.60
CA GLY A 150 19.66 -17.68 18.79
C GLY A 150 20.89 -17.37 17.94
N ILE A 151 21.98 -18.10 18.22
CA ILE A 151 23.29 -17.90 17.58
C ILE A 151 23.36 -18.40 16.13
N ASN A 152 22.49 -19.37 15.78
CA ASN A 152 22.45 -20.01 14.46
C ASN A 152 21.49 -19.34 13.48
N ALA A 153 20.89 -18.20 13.85
CA ALA A 153 20.00 -17.47 12.95
C ALA A 153 20.81 -16.74 11.87
N HIS A 154 20.93 -17.36 10.70
CA HIS A 154 21.62 -16.81 9.53
C HIS A 154 20.74 -15.88 8.68
N HIS A 155 19.50 -15.61 9.09
CA HIS A 155 18.60 -14.76 8.33
C HIS A 155 18.91 -13.28 8.52
N PRO A 156 18.83 -12.44 7.47
CA PRO A 156 18.94 -11.00 7.61
C PRO A 156 17.91 -10.44 8.61
N ALA A 157 18.27 -9.37 9.30
CA ALA A 157 17.37 -8.66 10.20
C ALA A 157 16.65 -7.53 9.46
N ALA A 158 15.32 -7.53 9.51
CA ALA A 158 14.51 -6.34 9.30
C ALA A 158 14.68 -5.40 10.50
N VAL A 159 15.18 -4.20 10.23
CA VAL A 159 15.37 -3.13 11.20
C VAL A 159 14.24 -2.12 11.01
N ILE A 160 13.33 -2.05 11.97
CA ILE A 160 12.12 -1.24 11.89
C ILE A 160 12.25 -0.09 12.89
N GLY A 161 12.46 1.13 12.40
CA GLY A 161 12.45 2.33 13.24
C GLY A 161 11.02 2.75 13.56
N ILE A 162 10.74 2.99 14.84
CA ILE A 162 9.41 3.30 15.35
C ILE A 162 9.48 4.56 16.21
N ALA A 163 8.60 5.52 15.90
CA ALA A 163 8.32 6.67 16.77
C ALA A 163 6.96 6.45 17.44
N LEU A 164 6.92 6.60 18.77
CA LEU A 164 5.68 6.51 19.54
C LEU A 164 4.89 7.82 19.43
N ASP A 165 3.57 7.68 19.34
CA ASP A 165 2.65 8.81 19.43
C ASP A 165 2.64 9.26 20.91
N LYS A 166 3.14 10.47 21.17
CA LYS A 166 3.17 11.07 22.52
C LYS A 166 1.81 11.61 22.91
#